data_AF-A0A535EKZ0-F1
#
_entry.id   AF-A0A535EKZ0-F1
#
_cell.length_a   1.000
_cell.length_b   1.000
_cell.length_c   1.000
_cell.angle_alpha   90.00
_cell.angle_beta   90.00
_cell.angle_gamma   90.00
#
_symmetry.space_group_name_H-M   'P 1'
#
loop_
_entity.id
_entity.type
_entity.pdbx_description
1 polymer ?
#
loop_
_entity_poly.entity_id
_entity_poly.type
_entity_poly.pdbx_seq_one_letter_code
_entity_poly.pdbx_strand_id
1 'polypeptide(L)' 'MTDDFRILFVADVVGEPGRQAVAAILPKLKEEHRPALTILNG' A
#
# COMPACT_ATOMS: atom_id res chain seq x y z
N MET A 1 -13.33 22.71 -3.65
CA MET A 1 -12.63 21.87 -2.65
C MET A 1 -11.68 21.00 -3.44
N THR A 2 -10.38 21.15 -3.26
CA THR A 2 -9.39 20.23 -3.84
C THR A 2 -9.48 18.92 -3.06
N ASP A 3 -9.81 17.82 -3.73
CA ASP A 3 -9.63 16.49 -3.14
C ASP A 3 -8.14 16.28 -2.87
N ASP A 4 -7.80 15.95 -1.62
CA ASP A 4 -6.42 15.67 -1.23
C ASP A 4 -5.94 14.37 -1.89
N PHE A 5 -4.96 14.48 -2.78
CA PHE A 5 -4.37 13.33 -3.46
C PHE A 5 -3.43 12.57 -2.51
N ARG A 6 -3.90 11.42 -2.02
CA ARG A 6 -3.16 10.59 -1.04
C ARG A 6 -2.47 9.42 -1.71
N ILE A 7 -1.21 9.19 -1.35
CA ILE A 7 -0.40 8.06 -1.81
C ILE A 7 -0.10 7.14 -0.63
N LEU A 8 -0.26 5.83 -0.84
CA LEU A 8 0.23 4.80 0.07
C LEU A 8 1.54 4.22 -0.49
N PHE A 9 2.66 4.46 0.19
CA PHE A 9 3.96 3.94 -0.21
C PHE A 9 4.39 2.81 0.73
N VAL A 10 4.60 1.63 0.16
CA VAL A 10 5.27 0.50 0.83
C VAL A 10 6.70 0.47 0.31
N ALA A 11 7.67 0.47 1.21
CA ALA A 11 9.09 0.36 0.86
C ALA A 11 9.40 -1.06 0.38
N ASP A 12 10.46 -1.68 0.90
CA ASP A 12 11.01 -2.91 0.33
C ASP A 12 10.16 -4.15 0.65
N VAL A 13 9.67 -4.80 -0.40
CA VAL A 13 8.98 -6.09 -0.33
C VAL A 13 9.99 -7.21 -0.54
N VAL A 14 10.66 -7.61 0.54
CA VAL A 14 11.76 -8.57 0.43
C VAL A 14 11.28 -10.02 0.47
N GLY A 15 11.52 -10.74 -0.62
CA GLY A 15 11.34 -12.20 -0.71
C GLY A 15 9.90 -12.67 -0.52
N GLU A 16 9.74 -13.96 -0.22
CA GLU A 16 8.42 -14.54 0.05
C GLU A 16 7.72 -13.96 1.30
N PRO A 17 8.41 -13.74 2.44
CA PRO A 17 7.78 -13.16 3.62
C PRO A 17 7.18 -11.78 3.35
N GLY A 18 7.89 -10.92 2.61
CA GLY A 18 7.40 -9.60 2.21
C GLY A 18 6.14 -9.69 1.36
N ARG A 19 6.11 -10.57 0.35
CA ARG A 19 4.94 -10.76 -0.51
C ARG A 19 3.73 -11.30 0.25
N GLN A 20 3.93 -12.23 1.17
CA GLN A 20 2.84 -12.75 2.03
C GLN A 20 2.29 -11.66 2.95
N ALA A 21 3.15 -10.84 3.55
CA ALA A 21 2.74 -9.71 4.38
C ALA A 21 1.93 -8.67 3.57
N VAL A 22 2.38 -8.33 2.36
CA VAL A 22 1.65 -7.44 1.44
C VAL A 22 0.26 -8.01 1.12
N ALA A 23 0.17 -9.28 0.74
CA ALA A 23 -1.10 -9.92 0.41
C ALA A 23 -2.09 -9.92 1.58
N ALA A 24 -1.60 -10.09 2.81
CA ALA A 24 -2.43 -10.12 4.00
C ALA A 24 -2.87 -8.72 4.49
N ILE A 25 -2.00 -7.71 4.39
CA ILE A 25 -2.17 -6.42 5.09
C ILE A 25 -2.65 -5.31 4.14
N LEU A 26 -2.14 -5.27 2.91
CA LEU A 26 -2.40 -4.17 1.97
C LEU A 26 -3.91 -3.92 1.70
N PRO A 27 -4.78 -4.94 1.55
CA PRO A 27 -6.20 -4.71 1.35
C PRO A 27 -6.83 -3.85 2.47
N LYS A 28 -6.49 -4.13 3.72
CA LYS A 28 -7.00 -3.39 4.88
C LYS A 28 -6.51 -1.94 4.88
N LEU A 29 -5.24 -1.71 4.56
CA LEU A 29 -4.67 -0.36 4.48
C LEU A 29 -5.31 0.47 3.36
N LYS A 30 -5.65 -0.16 2.23
CA LYS A 30 -6.36 0.52 1.13
C LYS A 30 -7.79 0.91 1.53
N GLU A 31 -8.48 0.07 2.29
CA GLU A 31 -9.82 0.39 2.80
C GLU A 31 -9.79 1.54 3.82
N GLU A 32 -8.84 1.49 4.75
CA GLU A 32 -8.67 2.49 5.81
C GLU A 32 -8.28 3.86 5.25
N HIS A 33 -7.28 3.92 4.37
CA HIS A 33 -6.71 5.18 3.92
C HIS A 33 -7.26 5.69 2.58
N ARG A 34 -7.94 4.83 1.80
CA ARG A 34 -8.47 5.15 0.46
C ARG A 34 -7.47 5.96 -0.40
N PRO A 35 -6.24 5.45 -0.60
CA PRO A 35 -5.24 6.17 -1.37
C PRO A 35 -5.64 6.22 -2.85
N ALA A 36 -5.29 7.31 -3.52
CA ALA A 36 -5.44 7.45 -4.97
C ALA A 36 -4.40 6.63 -5.75
N LEU A 37 -3.23 6.40 -5.14
CA LEU A 37 -2.16 5.59 -5.69
C LEU A 37 -1.48 4.77 -4.59
N THR A 38 -1.15 3.51 -4.89
CA THR A 38 -0.31 2.67 -4.04
C THR A 38 0.96 2.32 -4.79
N ILE A 39 2.12 2.57 -4.20
CA ILE A 39 3.44 2.25 -4.76
C ILE A 39 4.11 1.25 -3.82
N LEU A 40 4.69 0.19 -4.38
CA LEU A 40 5.45 -0.81 -3.65
C LEU A 40 6.85 -0.87 -4.25
N ASN A 41 7.91 -0.91 -3.43
CA ASN A 41 9.25 -1.25 -3.90
C ASN A 41 9.42 -2.77 -3.89
N GLY A 42 9.55 -3.37 -5.07
CA GLY A 42 9.61 -4.83 -5.26
C GLY A 42 11.02 -5.37 -5.30
#